data_AF-A0A7C3TV80-F1
#
_entry.id   AF-A0A7C3TV80-F1
#
_cell.length_a   1.000
_cell.length_b   1.000
_cell.length_c   1.000
_cell.angle_alpha   90.00
_cell.angle_beta   90.00
_cell.angle_gamma   90.00
#
_symmetry.space_group_name_H-M   'P 1'
#
loop_
_entity.id
_entity.type
_entity.pdbx_description
1 polymer ?
#
loop_
_entity_poly.entity_id
_entity_poly.type
_entity_poly.pdbx_seq_one_letter_code
_entity_poly.pdbx_strand_id
1 'polypeptide(L)'
;PATTKYPFEPHIPPESFRGKPQPSSEGCIGCGACSEVCPTGAIHVEERFYEVNGKKLAERVLVWHYDECIFCGQCARECTTRNEKTPGVVMSNEFDLANIDRSLIRSDEIKHELVLCSYCGSVISTKKHMLYIVKKLAHKVFGNINLIQMIQEKISLLYQQNVKLYTFNQRENIYEILCPKCRRRILLFDEYGKRE
;
A
#
# COMPACT_ATOMS: atom_id res chain seq x y z
N PRO A 1 48.83 -3.36 -15.55
CA PRO A 1 48.38 -2.94 -14.19
C PRO A 1 46.94 -3.44 -13.98
N ALA A 2 46.58 -3.92 -12.79
CA ALA A 2 45.26 -4.52 -12.50
C ALA A 2 44.27 -3.54 -11.84
N THR A 3 44.64 -2.27 -11.71
CA THR A 3 43.80 -1.21 -11.12
C THR A 3 42.81 -0.66 -12.14
N THR A 4 41.56 -0.44 -11.72
CA THR A 4 40.56 0.30 -12.49
C THR A 4 40.82 1.81 -12.43
N LYS A 5 40.28 2.58 -13.37
CA LYS A 5 40.44 4.04 -13.45
C LYS A 5 39.38 4.83 -12.68
N TYR A 6 38.73 4.24 -11.68
CA TYR A 6 37.77 4.95 -10.85
C TYR A 6 38.46 6.13 -10.15
N PRO A 7 37.89 7.35 -10.12
CA PRO A 7 36.52 7.73 -10.52
C PRO A 7 36.34 8.25 -11.95
N PHE A 8 37.40 8.30 -12.79
CA PHE A 8 37.30 8.82 -14.17
C PHE A 8 36.50 7.92 -15.10
N GLU A 9 36.55 6.60 -14.89
CA GLU A 9 35.67 5.62 -15.53
C GLU A 9 34.84 4.92 -14.44
N PRO A 10 33.49 4.97 -14.51
CA PRO A 10 32.64 4.35 -13.49
C PRO A 10 32.74 2.82 -13.57
N HIS A 11 32.65 2.17 -12.41
CA HIS A 11 32.50 0.72 -12.38
C HIS A 11 31.11 0.34 -12.87
N ILE A 12 31.03 -0.72 -13.70
CA ILE A 12 29.76 -1.28 -14.17
C ILE A 12 29.46 -2.52 -13.33
N PRO A 13 28.49 -2.46 -12.41
CA PRO A 13 28.11 -3.62 -11.61
C PRO A 13 27.48 -4.71 -12.49
N PRO A 14 27.54 -5.98 -12.06
CA PRO A 14 26.84 -7.06 -12.75
C PRO A 14 25.31 -6.84 -12.72
N GLU A 15 24.59 -7.48 -13.65
CA GLU A 15 23.13 -7.31 -13.78
C GLU A 15 22.33 -7.70 -12.51
N SER A 16 22.84 -8.63 -11.72
CA SER A 16 22.22 -9.11 -10.48
C SER A 16 22.70 -8.38 -9.22
N PHE A 17 23.40 -7.25 -9.40
CA PHE A 17 23.88 -6.43 -8.30
C PHE A 17 22.72 -5.91 -7.44
N ARG A 18 22.96 -5.83 -6.13
CA ARG A 18 21.99 -5.35 -5.15
C ARG A 18 22.46 -4.01 -4.61
N GLY A 19 22.22 -2.95 -5.37
CA GLY A 19 22.47 -1.57 -4.94
C GLY A 19 21.28 -0.99 -4.20
N LYS A 20 21.07 0.31 -4.37
CA LYS A 20 19.98 1.06 -3.74
C LYS A 20 18.59 0.48 -4.10
N PRO A 21 17.75 0.16 -3.10
CA PRO A 21 16.35 -0.12 -3.36
C PRO A 21 15.66 1.13 -3.94
N GLN A 22 15.04 1.01 -5.10
CA GLN A 22 14.33 2.10 -5.77
C GLN A 22 12.83 1.79 -5.76
N PRO A 23 12.06 2.35 -4.81
CA PRO A 23 10.63 2.16 -4.76
C PRO A 23 9.93 3.06 -5.79
N SER A 24 8.91 2.52 -6.47
CA SER A 24 8.13 3.23 -7.50
C SER A 24 6.72 3.53 -6.99
N SER A 25 6.32 4.79 -7.01
CA SER A 25 4.96 5.20 -6.61
C SER A 25 3.88 4.64 -7.54
N GLU A 26 4.22 4.38 -8.81
CA GLU A 26 3.33 3.80 -9.82
C GLU A 26 3.09 2.31 -9.58
N GLY A 27 4.16 1.55 -9.39
CA GLY A 27 4.11 0.09 -9.19
C GLY A 27 3.78 -0.33 -7.75
N CYS A 28 4.01 0.55 -6.77
CA CYS A 28 3.70 0.28 -5.37
C CYS A 28 2.19 0.37 -5.13
N ILE A 29 1.67 -0.67 -4.48
CA ILE A 29 0.26 -0.76 -4.06
C ILE A 29 0.08 -0.46 -2.58
N GLY A 30 1.14 -0.20 -1.82
CA GLY A 30 1.07 0.10 -0.38
C GLY A 30 0.64 -1.09 0.49
N CYS A 31 0.93 -2.32 0.08
CA CYS A 31 0.57 -3.52 0.83
C CYS A 31 1.35 -3.68 2.15
N GLY A 32 2.52 -3.06 2.29
CA GLY A 32 3.38 -3.15 3.48
C GLY A 32 4.22 -4.42 3.59
N ALA A 33 4.08 -5.37 2.65
CA ALA A 33 4.82 -6.64 2.68
C ALA A 33 6.34 -6.46 2.70
N CYS A 34 6.85 -5.40 2.06
CA CYS A 34 8.28 -5.08 2.06
C CYS A 34 8.83 -4.78 3.46
N SER A 35 8.04 -4.13 4.32
CA SER A 35 8.42 -3.82 5.70
C SER A 35 8.43 -5.08 6.57
N GLU A 36 7.41 -5.93 6.44
CA GLU A 36 7.32 -7.20 7.18
C GLU A 36 8.48 -8.17 6.88
N VAL A 37 8.97 -8.22 5.64
CA VAL A 37 10.10 -9.09 5.27
C VAL A 37 11.47 -8.46 5.52
N CYS A 38 11.53 -7.20 5.96
CA CYS A 38 12.79 -6.50 6.17
C CYS A 38 13.46 -7.01 7.46
N PRO A 39 14.64 -7.64 7.38
CA PRO A 39 15.29 -8.19 8.57
C PRO A 39 15.77 -7.12 9.55
N THR A 40 16.06 -5.90 9.08
CA THR A 40 16.52 -4.78 9.91
C THR A 40 15.42 -3.80 10.28
N GLY A 41 14.21 -3.92 9.71
CA GLY A 41 13.14 -2.95 9.93
C GLY A 41 13.33 -1.60 9.23
N ALA A 42 14.28 -1.48 8.29
CA ALA A 42 14.65 -0.24 7.59
C ALA A 42 13.53 0.38 6.71
N ILE A 43 12.35 -0.22 6.64
CA ILE A 43 11.24 0.26 5.81
C ILE A 43 10.11 0.65 6.74
N HIS A 44 9.91 1.97 6.87
CA HIS A 44 8.92 2.55 7.74
C HIS A 44 7.59 2.67 7.00
N VAL A 45 6.53 2.17 7.64
CA VAL A 45 5.15 2.28 7.16
C VAL A 45 4.36 3.03 8.21
N GLU A 46 3.91 4.23 7.88
CA GLU A 46 3.12 5.08 8.76
C GLU A 46 1.71 5.25 8.20
N GLU A 47 0.72 5.29 9.07
CA GLU A 47 -0.66 5.64 8.72
C GLU A 47 -0.98 7.02 9.31
N ARG A 48 -1.27 7.99 8.43
CA ARG A 48 -1.55 9.38 8.78
C ARG A 48 -3.04 9.64 8.57
N PHE A 49 -3.71 10.15 9.59
CA PHE A 49 -5.12 10.52 9.57
C PHE A 49 -5.25 12.04 9.69
N TYR A 50 -5.97 12.67 8.78
CA TYR A 50 -6.14 14.12 8.76
C TYR A 50 -7.52 14.50 8.22
N GLU A 51 -8.01 15.67 8.61
CA GLU A 51 -9.28 16.20 8.16
C GLU A 51 -9.06 17.40 7.25
N VAL A 52 -9.59 17.34 6.02
CA VAL A 52 -9.54 18.45 5.04
C VAL A 52 -10.96 18.76 4.61
N ASN A 53 -11.41 19.99 4.82
CA ASN A 53 -12.76 20.43 4.44
C ASN A 53 -13.88 19.52 5.00
N GLY A 54 -13.72 19.02 6.23
CA GLY A 54 -14.67 18.10 6.87
C GLY A 54 -14.63 16.66 6.34
N LYS A 55 -13.72 16.33 5.40
CA LYS A 55 -13.48 14.96 4.95
C LYS A 55 -12.33 14.34 5.73
N LYS A 56 -12.60 13.20 6.38
CA LYS A 56 -11.57 12.35 6.99
C LYS A 56 -10.80 11.65 5.88
N LEU A 57 -9.54 12.03 5.72
CA LEU A 57 -8.58 11.40 4.81
C LEU A 57 -7.61 10.57 5.63
N ALA A 58 -7.23 9.43 5.07
CA ALA A 58 -6.24 8.55 5.65
C ALA A 58 -5.25 8.15 4.58
N GLU A 59 -3.97 8.28 4.87
CA GLU A 59 -2.89 7.95 3.96
C GLU A 59 -1.92 6.98 4.63
N ARG A 60 -1.43 6.02 3.87
CA ARG A 60 -0.28 5.20 4.24
C ARG A 60 0.95 5.73 3.53
N VAL A 61 1.99 6.02 4.31
CA VAL A 61 3.26 6.54 3.84
C VAL A 61 4.33 5.46 4.04
N LEU A 62 5.09 5.18 2.99
CA LEU A 62 6.21 4.24 3.02
C LEU A 62 7.53 4.99 2.77
N VAL A 63 8.53 4.71 3.60
CA VAL A 63 9.87 5.31 3.51
C VAL A 63 10.92 4.22 3.72
N TRP A 64 11.91 4.15 2.82
CA TRP A 64 13.07 3.28 2.96
C TRP A 64 14.24 4.08 3.54
N HIS A 65 14.75 3.64 4.68
CA HIS A 65 15.92 4.20 5.34
C HIS A 65 17.16 3.44 4.86
N TYR A 66 18.01 4.09 4.05
CA TYR A 66 19.16 3.42 3.45
C TYR A 66 20.33 3.29 4.43
N ASP A 67 20.32 4.05 5.52
CA ASP A 67 21.28 4.00 6.62
C ASP A 67 21.13 2.73 7.48
N GLU A 68 19.93 2.15 7.52
CA GLU A 68 19.64 0.90 8.25
C GLU A 68 19.54 -0.33 7.34
N CYS A 69 19.56 -0.11 6.02
CA CYS A 69 19.40 -1.14 5.02
C CYS A 69 20.68 -1.98 4.85
N ILE A 70 20.54 -3.30 4.89
CA ILE A 70 21.65 -4.25 4.61
C ILE A 70 21.72 -4.73 3.15
N PHE A 71 20.94 -4.10 2.25
CA PHE A 71 20.91 -4.40 0.82
C PHE A 71 20.68 -5.89 0.46
N CYS A 72 19.92 -6.60 1.31
CA CYS A 72 19.63 -8.03 1.11
C CYS A 72 18.72 -8.29 -0.10
N GLY A 73 17.92 -7.31 -0.54
CA GLY A 73 17.01 -7.41 -1.68
C GLY A 73 15.69 -8.16 -1.41
N GLN A 74 15.38 -8.52 -0.17
CA GLN A 74 14.14 -9.22 0.16
C GLN A 74 12.89 -8.40 -0.18
N CYS A 75 12.93 -7.08 0.00
CA CYS A 75 11.83 -6.20 -0.36
C CYS A 75 11.47 -6.26 -1.86
N ALA A 76 12.48 -6.38 -2.74
CA ALA A 76 12.28 -6.55 -4.17
C ALA A 76 11.81 -7.97 -4.53
N ARG A 77 12.33 -8.97 -3.82
CA ARG A 77 12.00 -10.38 -4.06
C ARG A 77 10.53 -10.70 -3.72
N GLU A 78 10.06 -10.22 -2.58
CA GLU A 78 8.73 -10.50 -2.01
C GLU A 78 7.69 -9.41 -2.37
N CYS A 79 8.04 -8.48 -3.25
CA CYS A 79 7.10 -7.48 -3.73
C CYS A 79 5.95 -8.15 -4.51
N THR A 80 4.71 -7.90 -4.10
CA THR A 80 3.52 -8.48 -4.76
C THR A 80 3.42 -8.10 -6.25
N THR A 81 3.90 -6.91 -6.61
CA THR A 81 3.91 -6.42 -8.00
C THR A 81 5.19 -6.72 -8.76
N ARG A 82 6.09 -7.56 -8.24
CA ARG A 82 7.38 -7.90 -8.87
C ARG A 82 7.28 -8.37 -10.32
N ASN A 83 6.24 -9.15 -10.64
CA ASN A 83 6.04 -9.71 -11.99
C ASN A 83 5.25 -8.77 -12.93
N GLU A 84 4.86 -7.58 -12.47
CA GLU A 84 4.20 -6.59 -13.32
C GLU A 84 5.24 -5.80 -14.13
N LYS A 85 4.77 -5.09 -15.17
CA LYS A 85 5.62 -4.22 -16.00
C LYS A 85 6.34 -3.16 -15.18
N THR A 86 5.68 -2.64 -14.14
CA THR A 86 6.22 -1.68 -13.19
C THR A 86 6.20 -2.29 -11.79
N PRO A 87 7.30 -2.93 -11.35
CA PRO A 87 7.41 -3.45 -9.98
C PRO A 87 7.40 -2.32 -8.94
N GLY A 88 6.87 -2.62 -7.76
CA GLY A 88 6.77 -1.62 -6.68
C GLY A 88 8.11 -1.25 -6.06
N VAL A 89 9.10 -2.14 -6.08
CA VAL A 89 10.48 -1.86 -5.65
C VAL A 89 11.44 -2.74 -6.44
N VAL A 90 12.54 -2.14 -6.90
CA VAL A 90 13.61 -2.79 -7.66
C VAL A 90 14.94 -2.49 -7.01
N MET A 91 15.90 -3.41 -7.10
CA MET A 91 17.28 -3.14 -6.72
C MET A 91 17.98 -2.45 -7.90
N SER A 92 18.49 -1.24 -7.70
CA SER A 92 19.24 -0.52 -8.73
C SER A 92 20.73 -0.89 -8.71
N ASN A 93 21.46 -0.40 -9.70
CA ASN A 93 22.92 -0.48 -9.76
C ASN A 93 23.63 0.68 -9.08
N GLU A 94 22.89 1.56 -8.41
CA GLU A 94 23.44 2.71 -7.68
C GLU A 94 24.06 2.21 -6.35
N PHE A 95 25.36 2.40 -6.18
CA PHE A 95 26.11 2.05 -4.96
C PHE A 95 26.71 3.26 -4.24
N ASP A 96 26.90 4.38 -4.94
CA ASP A 96 27.48 5.62 -4.41
C ASP A 96 26.42 6.44 -3.65
N LEU A 97 26.07 6.00 -2.44
CA LEU A 97 25.04 6.62 -1.58
C LEU A 97 25.59 7.53 -0.47
N ALA A 98 26.91 7.75 -0.46
CA ALA A 98 27.58 8.48 0.62
C ALA A 98 27.10 9.94 0.66
N ASN A 99 26.60 10.36 1.83
CA ASN A 99 26.19 11.74 2.07
C ASN A 99 26.53 12.14 3.52
N ILE A 100 26.67 13.44 3.77
CA ILE A 100 26.98 13.98 5.10
C ILE A 100 25.73 13.98 5.97
N ASP A 101 24.61 14.42 5.41
CA ASP A 101 23.34 14.54 6.13
C ASP A 101 22.56 13.23 6.12
N ARG A 102 22.31 12.68 7.31
CA ARG A 102 21.52 11.45 7.49
C ARG A 102 20.11 11.55 6.92
N SER A 103 19.50 12.73 6.96
CA SER A 103 18.13 12.96 6.45
C SER A 103 17.99 12.76 4.94
N LEU A 104 19.09 12.79 4.19
CA LEU A 104 19.14 12.56 2.75
C LEU A 104 19.35 11.07 2.41
N ILE A 105 19.72 10.23 3.39
CA ILE A 105 19.98 8.80 3.24
C ILE A 105 18.69 8.00 3.41
N ARG A 106 17.62 8.45 2.76
CA ARG A 106 16.30 7.79 2.75
C ARG A 106 15.61 8.00 1.41
N SER A 107 14.61 7.18 1.10
CA SER A 107 13.77 7.34 -0.08
C SER A 107 12.79 8.50 0.09
N ASP A 108 12.21 8.92 -1.03
CA ASP A 108 11.02 9.77 -1.03
C ASP A 108 9.84 9.08 -0.33
N GLU A 109 8.93 9.89 0.22
CA GLU A 109 7.68 9.42 0.82
C GLU A 109 6.71 8.93 -0.27
N ILE A 110 6.43 7.63 -0.28
CA ILE A 110 5.38 7.07 -1.15
C ILE A 110 4.06 7.05 -0.40
N LYS A 111 3.11 7.85 -0.88
CA LYS A 111 1.80 8.05 -0.25
C LYS A 111 0.71 7.27 -0.98
N HIS A 112 -0.16 6.62 -0.22
CA HIS A 112 -1.30 5.88 -0.73
C HIS A 112 -2.56 6.16 0.08
N GLU A 113 -3.65 6.47 -0.61
CA GLU A 113 -4.97 6.64 0.01
C GLU A 113 -5.45 5.32 0.64
N LEU A 114 -5.87 5.39 1.91
CA LEU A 114 -6.43 4.28 2.67
C LEU A 114 -7.95 4.21 2.51
N VAL A 115 -8.43 2.98 2.42
CA VAL A 115 -9.85 2.64 2.45
C VAL A 115 -10.20 2.29 3.89
N LEU A 116 -11.09 3.10 4.47
CA LEU A 116 -11.58 2.91 5.83
C LEU A 116 -12.93 2.20 5.83
N CYS A 117 -13.25 1.54 6.94
CA CYS A 117 -14.60 1.05 7.17
C CYS A 117 -15.56 2.23 7.41
N SER A 118 -16.66 2.30 6.65
CA SER A 118 -17.69 3.36 6.79
C SER A 118 -18.29 3.43 8.21
N TYR A 119 -18.24 2.34 8.98
CA TYR A 119 -18.82 2.26 10.31
C TYR A 119 -17.82 2.50 11.45
N CYS A 120 -16.77 1.67 11.57
CA CYS A 120 -15.85 1.75 12.70
C CYS A 120 -14.60 2.59 12.44
N GLY A 121 -14.38 3.03 11.19
CA GLY A 121 -13.17 3.76 10.81
C GLY A 121 -11.89 2.92 10.78
N SER A 122 -11.95 1.62 11.04
CA SER A 122 -10.76 0.76 10.96
C SER A 122 -10.20 0.75 9.53
N VAL A 123 -8.88 0.75 9.42
CA VAL A 123 -8.19 0.61 8.12
C VAL A 123 -8.45 -0.78 7.55
N ILE A 124 -8.92 -0.83 6.30
CA ILE A 124 -9.11 -2.10 5.57
C ILE A 124 -7.87 -2.40 4.74
N SER A 125 -7.48 -1.47 3.87
CA SER A 125 -6.34 -1.58 2.96
C SER A 125 -6.11 -0.24 2.25
N THR A 126 -5.16 -0.15 1.32
CA THR A 126 -5.04 0.98 0.39
C THR A 126 -5.97 0.81 -0.81
N LYS A 127 -6.37 1.94 -1.41
CA LYS A 127 -7.20 1.94 -2.63
C LYS A 127 -6.50 1.24 -3.80
N LYS A 128 -5.20 1.51 -3.99
CA LYS A 128 -4.39 0.85 -5.02
C LYS A 128 -4.33 -0.68 -4.84
N HIS A 129 -4.21 -1.18 -3.61
CA HIS A 129 -4.19 -2.61 -3.34
C HIS A 129 -5.55 -3.26 -3.66
N MET A 130 -6.66 -2.64 -3.26
CA MET A 130 -7.99 -3.14 -3.60
C MET A 130 -8.21 -3.19 -5.12
N LEU A 131 -7.81 -2.13 -5.84
CA LEU A 131 -7.88 -2.10 -7.30
C LEU A 131 -6.96 -3.14 -7.97
N TYR A 132 -5.82 -3.42 -7.37
CA TYR A 132 -4.92 -4.48 -7.83
C TYR A 132 -5.57 -5.86 -7.70
N ILE A 133 -6.20 -6.15 -6.55
CA ILE A 133 -6.96 -7.38 -6.33
C ILE A 133 -8.11 -7.51 -7.33
N VAL A 134 -8.85 -6.43 -7.57
CA VAL A 134 -9.93 -6.39 -8.57
C VAL A 134 -9.41 -6.82 -9.95
N LYS A 135 -8.28 -6.26 -10.39
CA LYS A 135 -7.66 -6.59 -11.68
C LYS A 135 -7.25 -8.07 -11.74
N LYS A 136 -6.74 -8.64 -10.65
CA LYS A 136 -6.29 -10.04 -10.59
C LYS A 136 -7.43 -11.06 -10.51
N LEU A 137 -8.51 -10.74 -9.80
CA LEU A 137 -9.65 -11.64 -9.59
C LEU A 137 -10.65 -11.65 -10.76
N ALA A 138 -10.67 -10.59 -11.58
CA ALA A 138 -11.56 -10.46 -12.74
C ALA A 138 -13.03 -10.72 -12.38
N HIS A 139 -13.66 -11.76 -12.95
CA HIS A 139 -15.07 -12.11 -12.68
C HIS A 139 -15.34 -12.57 -11.25
N LYS A 140 -14.32 -13.02 -10.49
CA LYS A 140 -14.50 -13.45 -9.09
C LYS A 140 -14.74 -12.28 -8.13
N VAL A 141 -14.54 -11.04 -8.61
CA VAL A 141 -14.76 -9.83 -7.82
C VAL A 141 -16.20 -9.72 -7.31
N PHE A 142 -17.19 -10.20 -8.08
CA PHE A 142 -18.61 -10.13 -7.71
C PHE A 142 -18.98 -10.99 -6.48
N GLY A 143 -18.06 -11.82 -5.96
CA GLY A 143 -18.26 -12.51 -4.69
C GLY A 143 -17.98 -11.65 -3.45
N ASN A 144 -17.36 -10.48 -3.59
CA ASN A 144 -17.01 -9.62 -2.47
C ASN A 144 -17.54 -8.19 -2.67
N ILE A 145 -18.48 -7.80 -1.81
CA ILE A 145 -19.15 -6.51 -1.86
C ILE A 145 -18.17 -5.33 -1.78
N ASN A 146 -17.12 -5.40 -0.96
CA ASN A 146 -16.13 -4.32 -0.89
C ASN A 146 -15.46 -4.11 -2.25
N LEU A 147 -15.14 -5.19 -2.97
CA LEU A 147 -14.50 -5.09 -4.29
C LEU A 147 -15.49 -4.61 -5.37
N ILE A 148 -16.78 -4.97 -5.28
CA ILE A 148 -17.82 -4.43 -6.15
C ILE A 148 -17.93 -2.91 -5.98
N GLN A 149 -17.98 -2.42 -4.74
CA GLN A 149 -18.03 -1.00 -4.43
C GLN A 149 -16.82 -0.26 -5.00
N MET A 150 -15.62 -0.83 -4.90
CA MET A 150 -14.40 -0.25 -5.49
C MET A 150 -14.46 -0.16 -7.02
N ILE A 151 -15.04 -1.16 -7.71
CA ILE A 151 -15.27 -1.08 -9.16
C ILE A 151 -16.25 0.04 -9.48
N GLN A 152 -17.38 0.09 -8.78
CA GLN A 152 -18.42 1.08 -9.03
C GLN A 152 -17.91 2.51 -8.79
N GLU A 153 -17.09 2.71 -7.77
CA GLU A 153 -16.40 3.98 -7.51
C GLU A 153 -15.44 4.33 -8.66
N LYS A 154 -14.68 3.35 -9.16
CA LYS A 154 -13.74 3.57 -10.29
C LYS A 154 -14.45 3.93 -11.59
N ILE A 155 -15.63 3.38 -11.85
CA ILE A 155 -16.45 3.70 -13.04
C ILE A 155 -17.21 5.02 -12.85
N SER A 156 -17.04 5.71 -11.71
CA SER A 156 -17.75 6.94 -11.34
C SER A 156 -19.27 6.77 -11.31
N LEU A 157 -19.77 5.54 -11.14
CA LEU A 157 -21.20 5.24 -10.98
C LEU A 157 -21.69 5.58 -9.57
N LEU A 158 -20.78 5.60 -8.60
CA LEU A 158 -21.07 6.03 -7.24
C LEU A 158 -20.61 7.48 -7.04
N TYR A 159 -21.57 8.33 -6.67
CA TYR A 159 -21.27 9.59 -6.03
C TYR A 159 -20.58 9.29 -4.69
N GLN A 160 -19.46 9.95 -4.39
CA GLN A 160 -18.73 9.79 -3.11
C GLN A 160 -19.72 9.94 -1.95
N GLN A 161 -20.18 8.83 -1.38
CA GLN A 161 -20.99 8.90 -0.19
C GLN A 161 -20.05 9.26 0.96
N ASN A 162 -20.23 10.48 1.46
CA ASN A 162 -19.65 10.95 2.70
C ASN A 162 -19.72 9.85 3.75
N VAL A 163 -18.71 9.75 4.62
CA VAL A 163 -18.70 8.88 5.79
C VAL A 163 -19.85 9.30 6.71
N LYS A 164 -21.07 8.86 6.40
CA LYS A 164 -22.20 8.90 7.31
C LYS A 164 -22.02 7.68 8.20
N LEU A 165 -21.75 7.94 9.47
CA LEU A 165 -21.86 6.93 10.51
C LEU A 165 -23.33 6.51 10.58
N TYR A 166 -23.73 5.56 9.72
CA TYR A 166 -25.09 5.04 9.70
C TYR A 166 -25.37 4.35 11.04
N THR A 167 -26.60 4.49 11.52
CA THR A 167 -27.08 3.66 12.62
C THR A 167 -27.00 2.19 12.18
N PHE A 168 -26.54 1.33 13.08
CA PHE A 168 -26.27 -0.09 12.82
C PHE A 168 -27.54 -0.93 12.70
N ASN A 169 -28.56 -0.46 11.96
CA ASN A 169 -29.92 -0.98 12.08
C ASN A 169 -30.63 -1.19 10.73
N GLN A 170 -29.92 -1.16 9.61
CA GLN A 170 -30.53 -1.28 8.28
C GLN A 170 -29.78 -2.28 7.40
N ARG A 171 -30.54 -3.06 6.65
CA ARG A 171 -30.06 -4.04 5.67
C ARG A 171 -29.23 -3.40 4.56
N GLU A 172 -29.56 -2.16 4.20
CA GLU A 172 -28.88 -1.35 3.18
C GLU A 172 -27.38 -1.20 3.48
N ASN A 173 -27.02 -1.16 4.76
CA ASN A 173 -25.63 -1.00 5.21
C ASN A 173 -24.73 -2.17 4.78
N ILE A 174 -25.27 -3.34 4.39
CA ILE A 174 -24.49 -4.48 3.88
C ILE A 174 -23.68 -4.10 2.63
N TYR A 175 -24.19 -3.15 1.83
CA TYR A 175 -23.56 -2.71 0.60
C TYR A 175 -22.43 -1.70 0.81
N GLU A 176 -22.28 -1.15 2.02
CA GLU A 176 -21.18 -0.25 2.36
C GLU A 176 -19.82 -0.95 2.40
N ILE A 177 -18.76 -0.13 2.35
CA ILE A 177 -17.39 -0.62 2.54
C ILE A 177 -17.18 -0.91 4.04
N LEU A 178 -17.08 -2.19 4.36
CA LEU A 178 -17.07 -2.66 5.75
C LEU A 178 -15.88 -3.58 6.03
N CYS A 179 -15.33 -3.47 7.24
CA CYS A 179 -14.38 -4.47 7.73
C CYS A 179 -15.10 -5.79 8.04
N PRO A 180 -14.37 -6.93 8.10
CA PRO A 180 -14.97 -8.24 8.35
C PRO A 180 -15.81 -8.31 9.63
N LYS A 181 -15.37 -7.63 10.70
CA LYS A 181 -16.08 -7.58 11.99
C LYS A 181 -17.43 -6.86 11.87
N CYS A 182 -17.46 -5.68 11.23
CA CYS A 182 -18.67 -4.91 11.05
C CYS A 182 -19.64 -5.59 10.09
N ARG A 183 -19.14 -6.16 8.97
CA ARG A 183 -19.97 -6.92 8.03
C ARG A 183 -20.66 -8.10 8.70
N ARG A 184 -19.92 -8.90 9.48
CA ARG A 184 -20.49 -10.01 10.25
C ARG A 184 -21.60 -9.53 11.18
N ARG A 185 -21.37 -8.43 11.90
CA ARG A 185 -22.34 -7.92 12.86
C ARG A 185 -23.62 -7.40 12.15
N ILE A 186 -23.52 -6.82 10.95
CA ILE A 186 -24.69 -6.39 10.16
C ILE A 186 -25.48 -7.60 9.66
N LEU A 187 -24.80 -8.64 9.18
CA LEU A 187 -25.46 -9.88 8.73
C LEU A 187 -26.24 -10.54 9.88
N LEU A 188 -25.65 -10.61 11.07
CA LEU A 188 -26.33 -11.12 12.27
C LEU A 188 -27.55 -10.28 12.64
N PHE A 189 -27.46 -8.96 12.49
CA PHE A 189 -28.60 -8.07 12.71
C PHE A 189 -29.71 -8.26 11.67
N ASP A 190 -29.37 -8.49 10.39
CA ASP A 190 -30.35 -8.75 9.31
C ASP A 190 -31.08 -10.08 9.53
N GLU A 191 -30.36 -11.13 9.96
CA GLU A 191 -30.93 -12.46 10.20
C GLU A 191 -31.80 -12.55 11.47
N TYR A 192 -31.34 -11.95 12.57
CA TYR A 192 -31.96 -12.15 13.90
C TYR A 192 -32.64 -10.90 14.46
N GLY A 193 -32.57 -9.76 13.78
CA GLY A 193 -33.06 -8.48 14.28
C GLY A 193 -32.24 -7.93 15.45
N LYS A 194 -32.77 -6.88 16.09
CA LYS A 194 -32.22 -6.32 17.33
C LYS A 194 -32.51 -7.33 18.46
N ARG A 195 -31.50 -8.06 18.93
CA ARG A 195 -31.56 -8.66 20.27
C ARG A 195 -31.25 -7.54 21.26
N GLU A 196 -32.27 -7.14 22.02
CA GLU A 196 -32.12 -6.26 23.18
C GLU A 196 -31.18 -6.88 24.22
#